data_AF-A0A9D5K940-F1
#
_entry.id   AF-A0A9D5K940-F1
#
_cell.length_a   1.000
_cell.length_b   1.000
_cell.length_c   1.000
_cell.angle_alpha   90.00
_cell.angle_beta   90.00
_cell.angle_gamma   90.00
#
_symmetry.space_group_name_H-M   'P 1'
#
loop_
_entity.id
_entity.type
_entity.pdbx_description
1 polymer ?
#
loop_
_entity_poly.entity_id
_entity_poly.type
_entity_poly.pdbx_seq_one_letter_code
_entity_poly.pdbx_strand_id
1 'polypeptide(L)'
;MRKITFTSLFLLLAVLGCTPEEEKVVATVGSEEIQVKDFLTVYRPKAYESEEAEMEAKLKALDNIINEKLLVAEARSRGWGKDTSDETISKDFQQVKRRAMEAALYKKLVLDKSKPSSAEIKRYYNAEKELLELRLIHVEKEDMANMVSERFDSGVPFDTLFNKFSTKERIPPGGNIGSIPLAQFYQDEESFNQLSSLEEGQITEPIENKRGGFDIYLLVSMSQKEDVPPLAEREEEIKNWLQRIKGAQLSTEVLDELFEEAKVEYNQAGLELLTKPRNQLTPADLSTWTIKMKGNVTDSIGSMLDLYPNDTTPIQAAYLEDAAKYQAQTKVLKNAALKRNLDRDKTVKEAIENYIDAQIRNRLYEEEIRSKVKVSDEEIKAYYDEHPEEFNFPERRTLAIIRTPSYSNIQQAHALLQSGKPFKEVAREFSDHTSKDRGGIIGSKRADDREYKPFVEQAFKLSKGQFSRPFEVANGFGIVKVISIQEPFTREFDDEKGRIERKLRRNKEMALKTEYLAELREKISIEINEELLAKIAKLAEEEEKEEEEKPESNKNK
;
A
#
# COMPACT_ATOMS: atom_id res chain seq x y z
N MET A 1 -8.75 -31.57 11.90
CA MET A 1 -8.69 -31.00 10.52
C MET A 1 -8.08 -29.62 10.65
N ARG A 2 -6.90 -29.36 10.08
CA ARG A 2 -6.31 -28.01 10.12
C ARG A 2 -7.20 -27.07 9.32
N LYS A 3 -7.78 -26.05 9.96
CA LYS A 3 -8.37 -24.90 9.26
C LYS A 3 -7.24 -24.23 8.49
N ILE A 4 -7.08 -24.57 7.21
CA ILE A 4 -6.15 -23.88 6.31
C ILE A 4 -6.75 -22.51 6.10
N THR A 5 -6.05 -21.48 6.57
CA THR A 5 -6.43 -20.08 6.36
C THR A 5 -6.39 -19.82 4.87
N PHE A 6 -7.57 -19.77 4.24
CA PHE A 6 -7.73 -19.14 2.93
C PHE A 6 -7.08 -17.77 3.04
N THR A 7 -6.06 -17.53 2.21
CA THR A 7 -5.58 -16.18 1.96
C THR A 7 -6.73 -15.41 1.35
N SER A 8 -7.48 -14.75 2.23
CA SER A 8 -8.65 -13.96 1.92
C SER A 8 -8.24 -12.93 0.87
N LEU A 9 -8.80 -13.05 -0.34
CA LEU A 9 -8.67 -12.08 -1.42
C LEU A 9 -9.48 -10.81 -1.11
N PHE A 10 -9.45 -10.35 0.14
CA PHE A 10 -9.91 -9.04 0.56
C PHE A 10 -8.70 -8.13 0.75
N LEU A 11 -7.92 -7.95 -0.33
CA LEU A 11 -7.08 -6.78 -0.46
C LEU A 11 -7.92 -5.69 -1.13
N LEU A 12 -8.88 -5.15 -0.37
CA LEU A 12 -9.68 -4.02 -0.79
C LEU A 12 -9.33 -2.84 0.11
N LEU A 13 -8.72 -1.84 -0.53
CA LEU A 13 -8.46 -0.52 0.02
C LEU A 13 -9.69 -0.04 0.79
N ALA A 14 -9.45 0.41 2.01
CA ALA A 14 -10.46 0.98 2.89
C ALA A 14 -11.28 2.03 2.13
N VAL A 15 -12.56 1.75 1.91
CA VAL A 15 -13.52 2.79 1.58
C VAL A 15 -14.03 3.28 2.92
N LEU A 16 -13.48 4.42 3.35
CA LEU A 16 -13.96 5.18 4.50
C LEU A 16 -15.47 5.38 4.36
N GLY A 17 -16.17 5.34 5.50
CA GLY A 17 -17.62 5.51 5.52
C GLY A 17 -17.98 6.91 5.04
N CYS A 18 -18.80 7.00 4.00
CA CYS A 18 -19.21 8.28 3.43
C CYS A 18 -20.24 8.97 4.34
N THR A 19 -20.01 10.24 4.70
CA THR A 19 -20.92 11.04 5.54
C THR A 19 -21.93 11.83 4.70
N PRO A 20 -23.08 12.28 5.25
CA PRO A 20 -24.00 13.15 4.52
C PRO A 20 -23.38 14.48 4.06
N GLU A 21 -22.34 14.94 4.78
CA GLU A 21 -21.51 16.09 4.42
C GLU A 21 -20.77 15.87 3.10
N GLU A 22 -20.21 14.67 2.95
CA GLU A 22 -19.43 14.22 1.80
C GLU A 22 -20.25 14.06 0.51
N GLU A 23 -21.58 13.92 0.62
CA GLU A 23 -22.49 13.83 -0.54
C GLU A 23 -22.91 15.19 -1.10
N LYS A 24 -22.57 16.31 -0.43
CA LYS A 24 -22.91 17.66 -0.92
C LYS A 24 -22.18 17.96 -2.23
N VAL A 25 -22.85 18.67 -3.13
CA VAL A 25 -22.30 19.06 -4.44
C VAL A 25 -21.47 20.34 -4.29
N VAL A 26 -20.17 20.24 -4.55
CA VAL A 26 -19.23 21.37 -4.51
C VAL A 26 -19.11 22.08 -5.86
N ALA A 27 -19.37 21.38 -6.96
CA ALA A 27 -19.48 21.99 -8.28
C ALA A 27 -20.33 21.16 -9.23
N THR A 28 -20.86 21.79 -10.28
CA THR A 28 -21.54 21.14 -11.40
C THR A 28 -20.87 21.50 -12.73
N VAL A 29 -20.88 20.56 -13.67
CA VAL A 29 -20.36 20.71 -15.04
C VAL A 29 -21.42 20.17 -16.00
N GLY A 30 -22.30 21.03 -16.49
CA GLY A 30 -23.50 20.62 -17.21
C GLY A 30 -24.41 19.78 -16.30
N SER A 31 -24.63 18.51 -16.66
CA SER A 31 -25.36 17.55 -15.82
C SER A 31 -24.47 16.74 -14.87
N GLU A 32 -23.15 16.94 -14.91
CA GLU A 32 -22.20 16.23 -14.05
C GLU A 32 -22.08 16.92 -12.70
N GLU A 33 -22.28 16.19 -11.62
CA GLU A 33 -22.05 16.67 -10.27
C GLU A 33 -20.65 16.28 -9.79
N ILE A 34 -20.04 17.16 -8.99
CA ILE A 34 -18.80 16.92 -8.24
C ILE A 34 -19.16 17.02 -6.76
N GLN A 35 -19.10 15.89 -6.05
CA GLN A 35 -19.39 15.85 -4.61
C GLN A 35 -18.15 16.14 -3.78
N VAL A 36 -18.33 16.50 -2.51
CA VAL A 36 -17.23 16.74 -1.55
C VAL A 36 -16.32 15.51 -1.45
N LYS A 37 -16.88 14.30 -1.42
CA LYS A 37 -16.09 13.05 -1.44
C LYS A 37 -15.17 12.93 -2.64
N ASP A 38 -15.64 13.34 -3.82
CA ASP A 38 -14.86 13.28 -5.05
C ASP A 38 -13.72 14.30 -4.99
N PHE A 39 -14.00 15.49 -4.46
CA PHE A 39 -13.01 16.53 -4.24
C PHE A 39 -11.90 16.11 -3.26
N LEU A 40 -12.27 15.48 -2.13
CA LEU A 40 -11.34 15.00 -1.11
C LEU A 40 -10.43 13.86 -1.59
N THR A 41 -10.79 13.17 -2.68
CA THR A 41 -9.88 12.19 -3.30
C THR A 41 -8.65 12.84 -3.95
N VAL A 42 -8.77 14.10 -4.36
CA VAL A 42 -7.71 14.89 -5.02
C VAL A 42 -7.08 15.90 -4.06
N TYR A 43 -7.91 16.55 -3.23
CA TYR A 43 -7.48 17.55 -2.25
C TYR A 43 -7.39 16.93 -0.86
N ARG A 44 -6.18 16.86 -0.31
CA ARG A 44 -5.97 16.48 1.10
C ARG A 44 -5.76 17.73 1.95
N PRO A 45 -6.61 17.98 2.95
CA PRO A 45 -6.43 19.07 3.89
C PRO A 45 -5.03 19.03 4.53
N LYS A 46 -4.44 20.20 4.71
CA LYS A 46 -3.14 20.40 5.37
C LYS A 46 -3.04 21.84 5.86
N ALA A 47 -2.07 22.13 6.72
CA ALA A 47 -1.78 23.50 7.11
C ALA A 47 -1.23 24.33 5.93
N TYR A 48 -1.76 25.53 5.76
CA TYR A 48 -1.29 26.54 4.80
C TYR A 48 -0.85 27.81 5.54
N GLU A 49 -0.03 28.63 4.87
CA GLU A 49 0.45 29.89 5.42
C GLU A 49 -0.65 30.97 5.52
N SER A 50 -1.74 30.81 4.76
CA SER A 50 -2.91 31.71 4.73
C SER A 50 -4.15 31.02 4.18
N GLU A 51 -5.34 31.57 4.45
CA GLU A 51 -6.61 31.10 3.89
C GLU A 51 -6.64 31.26 2.36
N GLU A 52 -6.02 32.30 1.81
CA GLU A 52 -5.92 32.53 0.37
C GLU A 52 -5.09 31.44 -0.33
N ALA A 53 -3.95 31.05 0.26
CA ALA A 53 -3.10 29.98 -0.27
C ALA A 53 -3.81 28.62 -0.23
N GLU A 54 -4.60 28.37 0.82
CA GLU A 54 -5.45 27.19 0.90
C GLU A 54 -6.52 27.21 -0.21
N MET A 55 -7.18 28.34 -0.41
CA MET A 55 -8.22 28.48 -1.42
C MET A 55 -7.68 28.31 -2.84
N GLU A 56 -6.49 28.84 -3.14
CA GLU A 56 -5.83 28.62 -4.43
C GLU A 56 -5.55 27.12 -4.67
N ALA A 57 -5.08 26.42 -3.64
CA ALA A 57 -4.85 24.97 -3.72
C ALA A 57 -6.16 24.19 -3.93
N LYS A 58 -7.24 24.59 -3.25
CA LYS A 58 -8.58 24.01 -3.44
C LYS A 58 -9.10 24.23 -4.85
N LEU A 59 -9.05 25.46 -5.36
CA LEU A 59 -9.47 25.78 -6.74
C LEU A 59 -8.68 24.99 -7.77
N LYS A 60 -7.35 24.87 -7.59
CA LYS A 60 -6.51 24.07 -8.49
C LYS A 60 -6.87 22.59 -8.46
N ALA A 61 -7.17 22.03 -7.29
CA ALA A 61 -7.63 20.65 -7.18
C ALA A 61 -9.00 20.45 -7.85
N LEU A 62 -9.93 21.38 -7.63
CA LEU A 62 -11.26 21.35 -8.23
C LEU A 62 -11.19 21.50 -9.76
N ASP A 63 -10.32 22.37 -10.27
CA ASP A 63 -10.14 22.58 -11.71
C ASP A 63 -9.73 21.30 -12.43
N ASN A 64 -8.88 20.46 -11.81
CA ASN A 64 -8.52 19.16 -12.36
C ASN A 64 -9.75 18.25 -12.51
N ILE A 65 -10.66 18.24 -11.53
CA ILE A 65 -11.88 17.43 -11.56
C ILE A 65 -12.85 17.98 -12.61
N ILE A 66 -13.02 19.31 -12.67
CA ILE A 66 -13.84 19.97 -13.70
C ILE A 66 -13.34 19.60 -15.11
N ASN A 67 -12.02 19.63 -15.34
CA ASN A 67 -11.44 19.28 -16.63
C ASN A 67 -11.79 17.84 -17.05
N GLU A 68 -11.75 16.88 -16.12
CA GLU A 68 -12.15 15.50 -16.41
C GLU A 68 -13.67 15.38 -16.63
N LYS A 69 -14.49 16.13 -15.87
CA LYS A 69 -15.95 16.15 -16.02
C LYS A 69 -16.44 16.84 -17.29
N LEU A 70 -15.72 17.84 -17.80
CA LEU A 70 -16.01 18.46 -19.11
C LEU A 70 -15.92 17.43 -20.24
N LEU A 71 -14.89 16.59 -20.22
CA LEU A 71 -14.73 15.52 -21.21
C LEU A 71 -15.84 14.47 -21.10
N VAL A 72 -16.26 14.13 -19.88
CA VAL A 72 -17.38 13.20 -19.64
C VAL A 72 -18.70 13.81 -20.14
N ALA A 73 -18.99 15.07 -19.79
CA ALA A 73 -20.19 15.77 -20.21
C ALA A 73 -20.29 15.86 -21.74
N GLU A 74 -19.19 16.18 -22.42
CA GLU A 74 -19.14 16.18 -23.88
C GLU A 74 -19.32 14.77 -24.48
N ALA A 75 -18.69 13.74 -23.91
CA ALA A 75 -18.90 12.38 -24.36
C ALA A 75 -20.37 11.93 -24.23
N ARG A 76 -21.03 12.30 -23.13
CA ARG A 76 -22.46 12.03 -22.91
C ARG A 76 -23.36 12.86 -23.83
N SER A 77 -22.97 14.08 -24.18
CA SER A 77 -23.67 14.94 -25.16
C SER A 77 -23.75 14.26 -26.54
N ARG A 78 -22.71 13.51 -26.91
CA ARG A 78 -22.63 12.64 -28.10
C ARG A 78 -23.39 11.32 -27.99
N GLY A 79 -24.00 11.04 -26.83
CA GLY A 79 -24.78 9.84 -26.56
C GLY A 79 -23.97 8.64 -26.06
N TRP A 80 -22.69 8.79 -25.76
CA TRP A 80 -21.86 7.69 -25.25
C TRP A 80 -22.18 7.37 -23.79
N GLY A 81 -21.90 6.13 -23.37
CA GLY A 81 -22.05 5.68 -21.99
C GLY A 81 -23.48 5.32 -21.55
N LYS A 82 -24.49 5.50 -22.42
CA LYS A 82 -25.90 5.18 -22.12
C LYS A 82 -26.21 3.69 -22.20
N ASP A 83 -25.57 2.98 -23.12
CA ASP A 83 -25.79 1.55 -23.31
C ASP A 83 -24.55 0.78 -22.86
N THR A 84 -24.66 0.03 -21.76
CA THR A 84 -23.58 -0.81 -21.23
C THR A 84 -23.18 -1.98 -22.14
N SER A 85 -23.90 -2.19 -23.25
CA SER A 85 -23.56 -3.12 -24.32
C SER A 85 -22.82 -2.48 -25.51
N ASP A 86 -22.57 -1.16 -25.46
CA ASP A 86 -21.70 -0.45 -26.40
C ASP A 86 -20.30 -1.10 -26.40
N GLU A 87 -19.76 -1.40 -27.59
CA GLU A 87 -18.45 -2.03 -27.78
C GLU A 87 -17.30 -1.26 -27.09
N THR A 88 -17.50 0.03 -26.79
CA THR A 88 -16.54 0.89 -26.09
C THR A 88 -16.53 0.73 -24.58
N ILE A 89 -17.57 0.15 -23.99
CA ILE A 89 -17.59 -0.26 -22.57
C ILE A 89 -16.93 -1.64 -22.52
N SER A 90 -15.65 -1.66 -22.13
CA SER A 90 -14.72 -2.78 -22.34
C SER A 90 -15.28 -4.17 -21.96
N LYS A 91 -14.67 -5.21 -22.55
CA LYS A 91 -14.90 -6.64 -22.22
C LYS A 91 -14.93 -6.93 -20.72
N ASP A 92 -14.28 -6.10 -19.91
CA ASP A 92 -14.16 -6.25 -18.46
C ASP A 92 -15.35 -5.67 -17.68
N PHE A 93 -16.37 -5.07 -18.32
CA PHE A 93 -17.52 -4.49 -17.62
C PHE A 93 -18.20 -5.45 -16.64
N GLN A 94 -18.38 -6.70 -17.05
CA GLN A 94 -18.96 -7.73 -16.18
C GLN A 94 -18.06 -8.07 -14.99
N GLN A 95 -16.74 -7.96 -15.16
CA GLN A 95 -15.77 -8.12 -14.06
C GLN A 95 -15.82 -6.93 -13.10
N VAL A 96 -15.91 -5.70 -13.60
CA VAL A 96 -16.04 -4.49 -12.77
C VAL A 96 -17.33 -4.53 -11.97
N LYS A 97 -18.47 -4.80 -12.61
CA LYS A 97 -19.76 -4.96 -11.93
C LYS A 97 -19.70 -6.04 -10.85
N ARG A 98 -19.09 -7.18 -11.14
CA ARG A 98 -18.90 -8.26 -10.15
C ARG A 98 -18.07 -7.79 -8.95
N ARG A 99 -16.90 -7.20 -9.18
CA ARG A 99 -16.02 -6.71 -8.10
C ARG A 99 -16.69 -5.65 -7.24
N ALA A 100 -17.45 -4.74 -7.85
CA ALA A 100 -18.21 -3.74 -7.12
C ALA A 100 -19.26 -4.38 -6.20
N MET A 101 -20.00 -5.38 -6.70
CA MET A 101 -20.96 -6.14 -5.88
C MET A 101 -20.29 -6.91 -4.74
N GLU A 102 -19.14 -7.54 -4.99
CA GLU A 102 -18.35 -8.25 -3.98
C GLU A 102 -17.82 -7.28 -2.91
N ALA A 103 -17.34 -6.10 -3.30
CA ALA A 103 -16.91 -5.06 -2.36
C ALA A 103 -18.07 -4.54 -1.50
N ALA A 104 -19.25 -4.31 -2.10
CA ALA A 104 -20.44 -3.90 -1.36
C ALA A 104 -20.92 -5.00 -0.39
N LEU A 105 -20.82 -6.27 -0.77
CA LEU A 105 -21.14 -7.40 0.08
C LEU A 105 -20.22 -7.45 1.29
N TYR A 106 -18.90 -7.33 1.06
CA TYR A 106 -17.89 -7.30 2.11
C TYR A 106 -18.07 -6.13 3.05
N LYS A 107 -18.34 -4.94 2.52
CA LYS A 107 -18.62 -3.76 3.34
C LYS A 107 -19.75 -4.04 4.34
N LYS A 108 -20.89 -4.52 3.83
CA LYS A 108 -22.09 -4.76 4.65
C LYS A 108 -21.95 -5.91 5.63
N LEU A 109 -21.29 -7.00 5.22
CA LEU A 109 -21.21 -8.21 6.04
C LEU A 109 -20.00 -8.23 6.97
N VAL A 110 -18.93 -7.50 6.64
CA VAL A 110 -17.67 -7.54 7.38
C VAL A 110 -17.25 -6.15 7.88
N LEU A 111 -17.03 -5.17 7.00
CA LEU A 111 -16.45 -3.88 7.44
C LEU A 111 -17.35 -3.13 8.41
N ASP A 112 -18.64 -3.00 8.10
CA ASP A 112 -19.59 -2.24 8.93
C ASP A 112 -19.81 -2.92 10.28
N LYS A 113 -19.74 -4.26 10.33
CA LYS A 113 -19.93 -5.06 11.56
C LYS A 113 -18.66 -5.23 12.39
N SER A 114 -17.48 -5.01 11.81
CA SER A 114 -16.18 -5.15 12.50
C SER A 114 -15.73 -3.88 13.22
N LYS A 115 -16.42 -2.76 13.01
CA LYS A 115 -16.13 -1.50 13.71
C LYS A 115 -16.15 -1.72 15.23
N PRO A 116 -15.06 -1.42 15.95
CA PRO A 116 -15.03 -1.55 17.40
C PRO A 116 -15.86 -0.44 18.05
N SER A 117 -16.48 -0.76 19.18
CA SER A 117 -17.09 0.20 20.07
C SER A 117 -16.03 0.96 20.88
N SER A 118 -16.35 2.16 21.36
CA SER A 118 -15.48 2.92 22.27
C SER A 118 -15.13 2.14 23.54
N ALA A 119 -16.01 1.24 23.99
CA ALA A 119 -15.75 0.34 25.12
C ALA A 119 -14.65 -0.69 24.80
N GLU A 120 -14.66 -1.27 23.59
CA GLU A 120 -13.60 -2.18 23.13
C GLU A 120 -12.26 -1.47 22.98
N ILE A 121 -12.26 -0.24 22.44
CA ILE A 121 -11.05 0.60 22.32
C ILE A 121 -10.46 0.86 23.71
N LYS A 122 -11.29 1.32 24.66
CA LYS A 122 -10.87 1.56 26.06
C LYS A 122 -10.39 0.28 26.75
N ARG A 123 -11.08 -0.85 26.53
CA ARG A 123 -10.71 -2.16 27.08
C ARG A 123 -9.32 -2.59 26.59
N TYR A 124 -9.07 -2.48 25.28
CA TYR A 124 -7.78 -2.80 24.68
C TYR A 124 -6.67 -1.86 25.18
N TYR A 125 -6.92 -0.55 25.17
CA TYR A 125 -5.98 0.45 25.68
C TYR A 125 -5.56 0.16 27.13
N ASN A 126 -6.51 -0.16 28.00
CA ASN A 126 -6.21 -0.50 29.39
C ASN A 126 -5.37 -1.78 29.49
N ALA A 127 -5.70 -2.81 28.70
CA ALA A 127 -4.95 -4.05 28.66
C ALA A 127 -3.52 -3.90 28.09
N GLU A 128 -3.24 -2.89 27.26
CA GLU A 128 -1.88 -2.62 26.78
C GLU A 128 -0.97 -2.02 27.86
N LYS A 129 -1.56 -1.36 28.86
CA LYS A 129 -0.81 -0.80 30.00
C LYS A 129 -0.48 -1.86 31.04
N GLU A 130 -1.27 -2.91 31.13
CA GLU A 130 -1.11 -3.95 32.14
C GLU A 130 -0.08 -4.99 31.68
N LEU A 131 1.01 -5.12 32.44
CA LEU A 131 2.08 -6.07 32.19
C LEU A 131 1.99 -7.23 33.19
N LEU A 132 1.89 -8.44 32.66
CA LEU A 132 1.83 -9.67 33.41
C LEU A 132 3.19 -10.37 33.35
N GLU A 133 3.83 -10.60 34.50
CA GLU A 133 4.97 -11.51 34.58
C GLU A 133 4.44 -12.95 34.66
N LEU A 134 4.60 -13.71 33.58
CA LEU A 134 3.98 -15.02 33.44
C LEU A 134 4.98 -16.17 33.42
N ARG A 135 4.56 -17.29 33.98
CA ARG A 135 5.17 -18.61 33.74
C ARG A 135 4.16 -19.53 33.08
N LEU A 136 4.61 -20.44 32.21
CA LEU A 136 3.76 -21.31 31.39
C LEU A 136 4.12 -22.78 31.59
N ILE A 137 3.09 -23.62 31.70
CA ILE A 137 3.15 -25.06 31.47
C ILE A 137 2.30 -25.38 30.24
N HIS A 138 2.89 -26.08 29.27
CA HIS A 138 2.15 -26.59 28.11
C HIS A 138 2.08 -28.12 28.15
N VAL A 139 0.90 -28.69 27.96
CA VAL A 139 0.69 -30.15 27.92
C VAL A 139 -0.12 -30.55 26.69
N GLU A 140 0.10 -31.76 26.16
CA GLU A 140 -0.58 -32.19 24.93
C GLU A 140 -2.05 -32.59 25.14
N LYS A 141 -2.44 -32.93 26.38
CA LYS A 141 -3.74 -33.53 26.70
C LYS A 141 -4.42 -32.84 27.86
N GLU A 142 -5.74 -32.73 27.76
CA GLU A 142 -6.61 -32.11 28.76
C GLU A 142 -6.48 -32.77 30.13
N ASP A 143 -6.49 -34.11 30.18
CA ASP A 143 -6.36 -34.88 31.43
C ASP A 143 -5.08 -34.53 32.18
N MET A 144 -3.99 -34.29 31.45
CA MET A 144 -2.71 -33.87 32.06
C MET A 144 -2.77 -32.43 32.55
N ALA A 145 -3.50 -31.56 31.86
CA ALA A 145 -3.67 -30.17 32.26
C ALA A 145 -4.47 -30.09 33.56
N ASN A 146 -5.58 -30.81 33.64
CA ASN A 146 -6.39 -30.93 34.85
C ASN A 146 -5.57 -31.49 36.02
N MET A 147 -4.73 -32.51 35.77
CA MET A 147 -3.81 -33.02 36.78
C MET A 147 -2.78 -31.99 37.27
N VAL A 148 -2.33 -31.07 36.40
CA VAL A 148 -1.43 -29.98 36.81
C VAL A 148 -2.16 -29.03 37.75
N SER A 149 -3.38 -28.60 37.39
CA SER A 149 -4.20 -27.71 38.21
C SER A 149 -4.49 -28.30 39.60
N GLU A 150 -5.01 -29.54 39.66
CA GLU A 150 -5.32 -30.22 40.93
C GLU A 150 -4.10 -30.33 41.87
N ARG A 151 -2.93 -30.58 41.29
CA ARG A 151 -1.67 -30.73 42.05
C ARG A 151 -1.15 -29.38 42.52
N PHE A 152 -1.29 -28.33 41.71
CA PHE A 152 -0.93 -26.98 42.11
C PHE A 152 -1.78 -26.52 43.28
N ASP A 153 -3.10 -26.74 43.22
CA ASP A 153 -4.04 -26.42 44.30
C ASP A 153 -3.76 -27.21 45.59
N SER A 154 -3.21 -28.42 45.44
CA SER A 154 -2.72 -29.24 46.56
C SER A 154 -1.39 -28.75 47.17
N GLY A 155 -0.82 -27.64 46.67
CA GLY A 155 0.41 -27.02 47.15
C GLY A 155 1.71 -27.55 46.52
N VAL A 156 1.65 -28.28 45.39
CA VAL A 156 2.86 -28.71 44.69
C VAL A 156 3.51 -27.51 43.98
N PRO A 157 4.81 -27.22 44.20
CA PRO A 157 5.45 -26.06 43.58
C PRO A 157 5.42 -26.10 42.05
N PHE A 158 5.19 -24.95 41.41
CA PHE A 158 5.10 -24.81 39.96
C PHE A 158 6.32 -25.39 39.22
N ASP A 159 7.54 -25.17 39.74
CA ASP A 159 8.77 -25.74 39.17
C ASP A 159 8.75 -27.28 39.11
N THR A 160 8.13 -27.92 40.09
CA THR A 160 8.00 -29.39 40.11
C THR A 160 7.03 -29.85 39.04
N LEU A 161 5.91 -29.15 38.89
CA LEU A 161 4.90 -29.43 37.87
C LEU A 161 5.43 -29.19 36.46
N PHE A 162 6.08 -28.04 36.23
CA PHE A 162 6.72 -27.70 34.97
C PHE A 162 7.72 -28.77 34.53
N ASN A 163 8.63 -29.17 35.41
CA ASN A 163 9.66 -30.15 35.06
C ASN A 163 9.10 -31.53 34.74
N LYS A 164 7.95 -31.88 35.32
CA LYS A 164 7.31 -33.18 35.18
C LYS A 164 6.36 -33.25 33.98
N PHE A 165 5.57 -32.21 33.73
CA PHE A 165 4.45 -32.26 32.78
C PHE A 165 4.69 -31.42 31.52
N SER A 166 5.46 -30.33 31.60
CA SER A 166 5.58 -29.41 30.46
C SER A 166 6.28 -30.07 29.27
N THR A 167 5.67 -29.98 28.10
CA THR A 167 6.32 -30.27 26.82
C THR A 167 7.38 -29.18 26.57
N LYS A 168 8.63 -29.60 26.42
CA LYS A 168 9.80 -28.69 26.51
C LYS A 168 10.18 -28.04 25.19
N GLU A 169 9.63 -28.48 24.06
CA GLU A 169 9.87 -27.84 22.78
C GLU A 169 9.28 -26.43 22.81
N ARG A 170 10.13 -25.42 23.03
CA ARG A 170 9.87 -23.96 22.92
C ARG A 170 9.53 -23.20 24.20
N ILE A 171 9.54 -23.83 25.38
CA ILE A 171 9.30 -23.13 26.65
C ILE A 171 10.61 -22.95 27.42
N PRO A 172 10.95 -21.73 27.89
CA PRO A 172 12.16 -21.50 28.68
C PRO A 172 12.20 -22.32 29.98
N PRO A 173 13.39 -22.58 30.56
CA PRO A 173 13.51 -23.26 31.84
C PRO A 173 12.66 -22.63 32.93
N GLY A 174 11.96 -23.46 33.70
CA GLY A 174 11.02 -23.00 34.72
C GLY A 174 9.74 -22.37 34.16
N GLY A 175 9.51 -22.41 32.85
CA GLY A 175 8.29 -21.87 32.26
C GLY A 175 8.27 -20.35 32.13
N ASN A 176 9.33 -19.63 32.50
CA ASN A 176 9.31 -18.16 32.51
C ASN A 176 9.22 -17.59 31.09
N ILE A 177 8.10 -16.93 30.77
CA ILE A 177 7.86 -16.28 29.47
C ILE A 177 7.97 -14.75 29.57
N GLY A 178 8.31 -14.22 30.74
CA GLY A 178 8.60 -12.81 30.99
C GLY A 178 7.37 -11.92 31.07
N SER A 179 7.63 -10.61 30.96
CA SER A 179 6.63 -9.55 30.97
C SER A 179 5.86 -9.49 29.66
N ILE A 180 4.55 -9.73 29.72
CA ILE A 180 3.67 -9.73 28.57
C ILE A 180 2.51 -8.75 28.82
N PRO A 181 2.24 -7.79 27.92
CA PRO A 181 1.03 -6.98 28.00
C PRO A 181 -0.23 -7.84 27.93
N LEU A 182 -1.22 -7.60 28.78
CA LEU A 182 -2.50 -8.32 28.77
C LEU A 182 -3.18 -8.23 27.37
N ALA A 183 -3.00 -7.10 26.68
CA ALA A 183 -3.46 -6.90 25.30
C ALA A 183 -2.94 -7.93 24.28
N GLN A 184 -1.82 -8.62 24.54
CA GLN A 184 -1.32 -9.69 23.68
C GLN A 184 -2.29 -10.88 23.60
N PHE A 185 -3.11 -11.08 24.64
CA PHE A 185 -4.10 -12.14 24.70
C PHE A 185 -5.47 -11.71 24.17
N TYR A 186 -5.65 -10.45 23.73
CA TYR A 186 -6.97 -9.89 23.38
C TYR A 186 -7.71 -10.63 22.27
N GLN A 187 -7.00 -11.32 21.37
CA GLN A 187 -7.61 -12.12 20.29
C GLN A 187 -8.11 -13.50 20.75
N ASP A 188 -7.73 -13.92 21.94
CA ASP A 188 -8.15 -15.16 22.55
C ASP A 188 -8.99 -14.84 23.78
N GLU A 189 -10.31 -14.78 23.58
CA GLU A 189 -11.24 -14.30 24.60
C GLU A 189 -11.16 -15.12 25.89
N GLU A 190 -10.94 -16.43 25.79
CA GLU A 190 -10.72 -17.30 26.93
C GLU A 190 -9.45 -16.93 27.70
N SER A 191 -8.28 -16.88 27.03
CA SER A 191 -7.03 -16.45 27.66
C SER A 191 -7.14 -15.07 28.28
N PHE A 192 -7.71 -14.10 27.54
CA PHE A 192 -7.84 -12.72 28.00
C PHE A 192 -8.69 -12.63 29.26
N ASN A 193 -9.87 -13.27 29.26
CA ASN A 193 -10.79 -13.20 30.39
C ASN A 193 -10.17 -13.83 31.64
N GLN A 194 -9.57 -15.01 31.52
CA GLN A 194 -8.91 -15.66 32.66
C GLN A 194 -7.76 -14.82 33.19
N LEU A 195 -6.82 -14.39 32.34
CA LEU A 195 -5.66 -13.61 32.75
C LEU A 195 -6.03 -12.23 33.32
N SER A 196 -7.10 -11.59 32.82
CA SER A 196 -7.57 -10.28 33.31
C SER A 196 -8.17 -10.30 34.72
N SER A 197 -8.47 -11.49 35.24
CA SER A 197 -9.06 -11.68 36.58
C SER A 197 -8.15 -12.47 37.53
N LEU A 198 -6.96 -12.84 37.06
CA LEU A 198 -6.04 -13.69 37.78
C LEU A 198 -5.29 -12.89 38.85
N GLU A 199 -5.19 -13.42 40.07
CA GLU A 199 -4.41 -12.79 41.14
C GLU A 199 -2.98 -13.34 41.19
N GLU A 200 -2.05 -12.57 41.78
CA GLU A 200 -0.66 -13.00 41.91
C GLU A 200 -0.54 -14.34 42.66
N GLY A 201 0.25 -15.26 42.11
CA GLY A 201 0.43 -16.60 42.62
C GLY A 201 -0.62 -17.62 42.17
N GLN A 202 -1.68 -17.20 41.47
CA GLN A 202 -2.68 -18.10 40.90
C GLN A 202 -2.31 -18.61 39.52
N ILE A 203 -2.90 -19.73 39.13
CA ILE A 203 -2.84 -20.27 37.77
C ILE A 203 -4.17 -20.09 37.05
N THR A 204 -4.13 -19.98 35.73
CA THR A 204 -5.33 -20.13 34.89
C THR A 204 -5.87 -21.56 34.97
N GLU A 205 -7.14 -21.73 34.63
CA GLU A 205 -7.62 -23.04 34.20
C GLU A 205 -6.89 -23.45 32.91
N PRO A 206 -6.91 -24.74 32.54
CA PRO A 206 -6.36 -25.20 31.26
C PRO A 206 -7.01 -24.47 30.07
N ILE A 207 -6.20 -23.75 29.30
CA ILE A 207 -6.64 -23.02 28.10
C ILE A 207 -6.24 -23.82 26.85
N GLU A 208 -7.18 -24.08 25.94
CA GLU A 208 -6.87 -24.80 24.70
C GLU A 208 -5.97 -23.96 23.77
N ASN A 209 -4.81 -24.49 23.40
CA ASN A 209 -3.91 -23.83 22.47
C ASN A 209 -4.34 -24.12 21.02
N LYS A 210 -4.57 -23.07 20.23
CA LYS A 210 -4.97 -23.19 18.80
C LYS A 210 -3.95 -23.96 17.93
N ARG A 211 -2.71 -24.15 18.40
CA ARG A 211 -1.66 -24.96 17.75
C ARG A 211 -1.65 -26.42 18.23
N GLY A 212 -2.50 -26.77 19.19
CA GLY A 212 -2.65 -28.08 19.82
C GLY A 212 -2.17 -28.08 21.27
N GLY A 213 -2.82 -28.87 22.13
CA GLY A 213 -2.52 -28.98 23.57
C GLY A 213 -3.21 -27.91 24.42
N PHE A 214 -2.77 -27.80 25.68
CA PHE A 214 -3.35 -26.92 26.70
C PHE A 214 -2.26 -26.13 27.41
N ASP A 215 -2.51 -24.84 27.61
CA ASP A 215 -1.64 -23.90 28.31
C ASP A 215 -2.19 -23.58 29.69
N ILE A 216 -1.31 -23.55 30.69
CA ILE A 216 -1.61 -23.13 32.07
C ILE A 216 -0.61 -22.04 32.44
N TYR A 217 -1.11 -20.83 32.68
CA TYR A 217 -0.29 -19.68 33.04
C TYR A 217 -0.31 -19.47 34.55
N LEU A 218 0.86 -19.29 35.16
CA LEU A 218 1.01 -18.78 36.52
C LEU A 218 1.33 -17.29 36.45
N LEU A 219 0.53 -16.47 37.14
CA LEU A 219 0.83 -15.06 37.33
C LEU A 219 1.82 -14.88 38.48
N VAL A 220 3.02 -14.41 38.15
CA VAL A 220 4.08 -14.15 39.14
C VAL A 220 3.88 -12.79 39.79
N SER A 221 3.63 -11.77 38.98
CA SER A 221 3.36 -10.41 39.44
C SER A 221 2.70 -9.57 38.34
N MET A 222 2.03 -8.48 38.73
CA MET A 222 1.49 -7.48 37.81
C MET A 222 2.19 -6.13 37.94
N SER A 223 2.38 -5.44 36.82
CA SER A 223 2.88 -4.07 36.80
C SER A 223 2.20 -3.23 35.72
N GLN A 224 2.48 -1.93 35.70
CA GLN A 224 2.00 -1.02 34.67
C GLN A 224 3.16 -0.61 33.77
N LYS A 225 2.92 -0.58 32.46
CA LYS A 225 3.85 -0.06 31.47
C LYS A 225 4.03 1.44 31.68
N GLU A 226 5.29 1.88 31.78
CA GLU A 226 5.65 3.30 31.86
C GLU A 226 5.51 3.98 30.49
N ASP A 227 5.26 5.29 30.50
CA ASP A 227 5.25 6.16 29.30
C ASP A 227 4.27 5.76 28.18
N VAL A 228 3.07 5.29 28.53
CA VAL A 228 2.01 5.03 27.52
C VAL A 228 1.31 6.34 27.14
N PRO A 229 1.25 6.72 25.84
CA PRO A 229 0.54 7.92 25.41
C PRO A 229 -0.94 7.93 25.82
N PRO A 230 -1.56 9.11 25.99
CA PRO A 230 -2.98 9.23 26.25
C PRO A 230 -3.83 8.52 25.20
N LEU A 231 -5.02 8.04 25.59
CA LEU A 231 -5.93 7.35 24.67
C LEU A 231 -6.26 8.20 23.44
N ALA A 232 -6.50 9.50 23.60
CA ALA A 232 -6.81 10.40 22.48
C ALA A 232 -5.74 10.37 21.36
N GLU A 233 -4.47 10.21 21.72
CA GLU A 233 -3.37 10.13 20.73
C GLU A 233 -3.30 8.77 20.02
N ARG A 234 -3.93 7.72 20.59
CA ARG A 234 -3.86 6.34 20.09
C ARG A 234 -5.21 5.75 19.67
N GLU A 235 -6.29 6.47 19.86
CA GLU A 235 -7.65 5.96 19.64
C GLU A 235 -7.84 5.46 18.22
N GLU A 236 -7.43 6.24 17.22
CA GLU A 236 -7.56 5.87 15.81
C GLU A 236 -6.62 4.70 15.45
N GLU A 237 -5.41 4.63 16.03
CA GLU A 237 -4.50 3.48 15.87
C GLU A 237 -5.15 2.19 16.38
N ILE A 238 -5.69 2.23 17.60
CA ILE A 238 -6.33 1.10 18.27
C ILE A 238 -7.60 0.68 17.55
N LYS A 239 -8.43 1.64 17.15
CA LYS A 239 -9.66 1.42 16.36
C LYS A 239 -9.34 0.67 15.07
N ASN A 240 -8.35 1.14 14.31
CA ASN A 240 -7.93 0.49 13.06
C ASN A 240 -7.36 -0.91 13.28
N TRP A 241 -6.55 -1.09 14.34
CA TRP A 241 -6.01 -2.40 14.70
C TRP A 241 -7.11 -3.40 15.08
N LEU A 242 -8.03 -3.00 15.96
CA LEU A 242 -9.18 -3.80 16.39
C LEU A 242 -10.09 -4.16 15.22
N GLN A 243 -10.44 -3.17 14.38
CA GLN A 243 -11.29 -3.39 13.22
C GLN A 243 -10.67 -4.40 12.26
N ARG A 244 -9.36 -4.33 12.03
CA ARG A 244 -8.65 -5.28 11.16
C ARG A 244 -8.74 -6.72 11.69
N ILE A 245 -8.56 -6.90 12.99
CA ILE A 245 -8.62 -8.23 13.64
C ILE A 245 -10.05 -8.78 13.59
N LYS A 246 -11.04 -7.99 14.05
CA LYS A 246 -12.45 -8.37 14.00
C LYS A 246 -12.90 -8.65 12.57
N GLY A 247 -12.46 -7.83 11.62
CA GLY A 247 -12.75 -7.97 10.20
C GLY A 247 -12.17 -9.25 9.61
N ALA A 248 -10.95 -9.66 10.00
CA ALA A 248 -10.36 -10.91 9.55
C ALA A 248 -11.14 -12.13 10.05
N GLN A 249 -11.49 -12.16 11.34
CA GLN A 249 -12.30 -13.23 11.92
C GLN A 249 -13.69 -13.30 11.26
N LEU A 250 -14.40 -12.18 11.22
CA LEU A 250 -15.73 -12.10 10.63
C LEU A 250 -15.73 -12.42 9.14
N SER A 251 -14.65 -12.09 8.42
CA SER A 251 -14.49 -12.47 7.01
C SER A 251 -14.46 -13.98 6.83
N THR A 252 -13.82 -14.73 7.73
CA THR A 252 -13.80 -16.19 7.68
C THR A 252 -15.19 -16.75 8.00
N GLU A 253 -15.80 -16.30 9.08
CA GLU A 253 -17.15 -16.73 9.50
C GLU A 253 -18.19 -16.49 8.40
N VAL A 254 -18.22 -15.28 7.83
CA VAL A 254 -19.13 -14.93 6.74
C VAL A 254 -18.88 -15.79 5.51
N LEU A 255 -17.62 -16.08 5.17
CA LEU A 255 -17.32 -16.92 4.01
C LEU A 255 -17.82 -18.36 4.23
N ASP A 256 -17.56 -18.93 5.40
CA ASP A 256 -18.04 -20.26 5.78
C ASP A 256 -19.57 -20.34 5.70
N GLU A 257 -20.28 -19.37 6.29
CA GLU A 257 -21.74 -19.27 6.21
C GLU A 257 -22.25 -19.21 4.76
N LEU A 258 -21.61 -18.40 3.90
CA LEU A 258 -22.00 -18.28 2.50
C LEU A 258 -21.76 -19.57 1.71
N PHE A 259 -20.68 -20.30 2.00
CA PHE A 259 -20.40 -21.60 1.39
C PHE A 259 -21.40 -22.67 1.84
N GLU A 260 -21.77 -22.70 3.12
CA GLU A 260 -22.82 -23.56 3.65
C GLU A 260 -24.18 -23.25 3.00
N GLU A 261 -24.52 -21.97 2.88
CA GLU A 261 -25.76 -21.52 2.22
C GLU A 261 -25.79 -21.93 0.73
N ALA A 262 -24.64 -21.88 0.07
CA ALA A 262 -24.46 -22.26 -1.33
C ALA A 262 -24.47 -23.78 -1.56
N LYS A 263 -24.34 -24.60 -0.49
CA LYS A 263 -24.25 -26.07 -0.55
C LYS A 263 -23.25 -26.50 -1.63
N VAL A 264 -22.00 -26.05 -1.49
CA VAL A 264 -20.94 -26.33 -2.46
C VAL A 264 -20.47 -27.78 -2.31
N GLU A 265 -20.40 -28.51 -3.42
CA GLU A 265 -19.87 -29.87 -3.47
C GLU A 265 -18.73 -29.96 -4.49
N TYR A 266 -17.73 -30.77 -4.19
CA TYR A 266 -16.55 -30.98 -5.04
C TYR A 266 -16.45 -32.43 -5.51
N ASN A 267 -16.14 -32.63 -6.79
CA ASN A 267 -15.83 -33.94 -7.35
C ASN A 267 -14.31 -34.19 -7.31
N GLN A 268 -13.82 -34.91 -6.31
CA GLN A 268 -12.38 -35.18 -6.17
C GLN A 268 -11.81 -35.94 -7.37
N ALA A 269 -12.49 -37.00 -7.81
CA ALA A 269 -12.07 -37.78 -8.99
C ALA A 269 -12.07 -36.93 -10.27
N GLY A 270 -13.00 -35.97 -10.37
CA GLY A 270 -12.99 -34.97 -11.43
C GLY A 270 -11.74 -34.09 -11.33
N LEU A 271 -11.52 -33.43 -10.18
CA LEU A 271 -10.40 -32.52 -9.97
C LEU A 271 -9.03 -33.16 -10.24
N GLU A 272 -8.85 -34.45 -9.92
CA GLU A 272 -7.63 -35.20 -10.24
C GLU A 272 -7.28 -35.17 -11.74
N LEU A 273 -8.26 -35.04 -12.64
CA LEU A 273 -8.02 -34.92 -14.08
C LEU A 273 -7.30 -33.61 -14.46
N LEU A 274 -7.34 -32.56 -13.63
CA LEU A 274 -6.61 -31.30 -13.86
C LEU A 274 -5.08 -31.44 -13.70
N THR A 275 -4.62 -32.57 -13.16
CA THR A 275 -3.18 -32.91 -13.11
C THR A 275 -2.65 -33.42 -14.45
N LYS A 276 -3.53 -33.71 -15.42
CA LYS A 276 -3.15 -34.14 -16.76
C LYS A 276 -3.07 -32.93 -17.70
N PRO A 277 -2.09 -32.90 -18.61
CA PRO A 277 -2.06 -31.92 -19.70
C PRO A 277 -3.35 -31.93 -20.51
N ARG A 278 -3.83 -30.75 -20.93
CA ARG A 278 -5.11 -30.61 -21.66
C ARG A 278 -5.18 -31.48 -22.92
N ASN A 279 -4.06 -31.67 -23.62
CA ASN A 279 -3.98 -32.50 -24.83
C ASN A 279 -4.10 -34.02 -24.57
N GLN A 280 -4.11 -34.45 -23.30
CA GLN A 280 -4.30 -35.85 -22.90
C GLN A 280 -5.72 -36.14 -22.38
N LEU A 281 -6.60 -35.12 -22.35
CA LEU A 281 -7.97 -35.23 -21.87
C LEU A 281 -8.92 -35.50 -23.03
N THR A 282 -9.85 -36.45 -22.85
CA THR A 282 -10.92 -36.73 -23.80
C THR A 282 -12.06 -35.71 -23.66
N PRO A 283 -12.96 -35.59 -24.66
CA PRO A 283 -14.17 -34.78 -24.53
C PRO A 283 -15.04 -35.17 -23.32
N ALA A 284 -15.04 -36.44 -22.93
CA ALA A 284 -15.73 -36.92 -21.74
C ALA A 284 -15.05 -36.43 -20.45
N ASP A 285 -13.72 -36.46 -20.39
CA ASP A 285 -12.96 -35.90 -19.26
C ASP A 285 -13.24 -34.41 -19.10
N LEU A 286 -13.20 -33.63 -20.19
CA LEU A 286 -13.50 -32.19 -20.18
C LEU A 286 -14.93 -31.87 -19.72
N SER A 287 -15.88 -32.79 -19.95
CA SER A 287 -17.28 -32.65 -19.53
C SER A 287 -17.52 -33.12 -18.08
N THR A 288 -16.52 -33.71 -17.43
CA THR A 288 -16.64 -34.18 -16.04
C THR A 288 -16.82 -32.99 -15.12
N TRP A 289 -17.88 -33.01 -14.31
CA TRP A 289 -18.19 -31.94 -13.36
C TRP A 289 -17.13 -31.88 -12.25
N THR A 290 -16.82 -30.68 -11.79
CA THR A 290 -15.86 -30.42 -10.71
C THR A 290 -16.52 -29.79 -9.50
N ILE A 291 -17.43 -28.83 -9.72
CA ILE A 291 -18.10 -28.08 -8.66
C ILE A 291 -19.61 -28.13 -8.89
N LYS A 292 -20.36 -28.35 -7.82
CA LYS A 292 -21.81 -28.15 -7.76
C LYS A 292 -22.19 -27.13 -6.70
N MET A 293 -23.30 -26.45 -6.94
CA MET A 293 -23.93 -25.57 -5.96
C MET A 293 -25.43 -25.88 -5.92
N LYS A 294 -25.94 -26.24 -4.74
CA LYS A 294 -27.35 -26.65 -4.55
C LYS A 294 -27.77 -27.76 -5.54
N GLY A 295 -26.88 -28.73 -5.78
CA GLY A 295 -27.10 -29.86 -6.68
C GLY A 295 -26.88 -29.57 -8.18
N ASN A 296 -26.75 -28.31 -8.59
CA ASN A 296 -26.52 -27.94 -10.00
C ASN A 296 -25.02 -27.91 -10.32
N VAL A 297 -24.62 -28.53 -11.43
CA VAL A 297 -23.24 -28.45 -11.93
C VAL A 297 -22.93 -27.02 -12.36
N THR A 298 -21.94 -26.41 -11.72
CA THR A 298 -21.49 -25.05 -12.05
C THR A 298 -20.20 -25.02 -12.84
N ASP A 299 -19.39 -26.07 -12.70
CA ASP A 299 -18.06 -26.17 -13.31
C ASP A 299 -17.79 -27.60 -13.76
N SER A 300 -17.04 -27.71 -14.84
CA SER A 300 -16.41 -28.93 -15.34
C SER A 300 -14.90 -28.74 -15.52
N ILE A 301 -14.18 -29.82 -15.79
CA ILE A 301 -12.75 -29.79 -16.13
C ILE A 301 -12.46 -28.82 -17.27
N GLY A 302 -13.25 -28.86 -18.35
CA GLY A 302 -13.12 -27.94 -19.47
C GLY A 302 -13.22 -26.49 -19.01
N SER A 303 -14.28 -26.13 -18.26
CA SER A 303 -14.45 -24.75 -17.78
C SER A 303 -13.33 -24.30 -16.83
N MET A 304 -12.78 -25.20 -16.02
CA MET A 304 -11.67 -24.89 -15.12
C MET A 304 -10.38 -24.61 -15.88
N LEU A 305 -10.10 -25.36 -16.95
CA LEU A 305 -8.93 -25.16 -17.81
C LEU A 305 -9.09 -23.92 -18.71
N ASP A 306 -10.31 -23.58 -19.12
CA ASP A 306 -10.59 -22.39 -19.95
C ASP A 306 -10.32 -21.06 -19.23
N LEU A 307 -10.20 -21.08 -17.90
CA LEU A 307 -9.78 -19.93 -17.10
C LEU A 307 -8.31 -19.56 -17.31
N TYR A 308 -7.50 -20.52 -17.74
CA TYR A 308 -6.06 -20.37 -18.00
C TYR A 308 -5.72 -20.89 -19.40
N PRO A 309 -6.28 -20.28 -20.47
CA PRO A 309 -6.23 -20.86 -21.82
C PRO A 309 -4.81 -20.91 -22.39
N ASN A 310 -3.90 -20.08 -21.85
CA ASN A 310 -2.49 -20.02 -22.26
C ASN A 310 -1.56 -20.78 -21.31
N ASP A 311 -2.07 -21.31 -20.19
CA ASP A 311 -1.28 -22.10 -19.25
C ASP A 311 -1.42 -23.58 -19.58
N THR A 312 -0.34 -24.15 -20.12
CA THR A 312 -0.27 -25.58 -20.44
C THR A 312 0.23 -26.41 -19.26
N THR A 313 0.60 -25.77 -18.15
CA THR A 313 1.15 -26.43 -16.98
C THR A 313 0.02 -27.09 -16.19
N PRO A 314 0.09 -28.41 -15.93
CA PRO A 314 -0.92 -29.05 -15.11
C PRO A 314 -0.91 -28.50 -13.67
N ILE A 315 -2.10 -28.41 -13.08
CA ILE A 315 -2.23 -27.98 -11.68
C ILE A 315 -1.66 -29.12 -10.80
N GLN A 316 -0.74 -28.78 -9.89
CA GLN A 316 -0.20 -29.78 -8.99
C GLN A 316 -1.30 -30.31 -8.06
N ALA A 317 -1.26 -31.61 -7.76
CA ALA A 317 -2.27 -32.27 -6.93
C ALA A 317 -2.52 -31.55 -5.59
N ALA A 318 -1.47 -30.98 -5.00
CA ALA A 318 -1.54 -30.25 -3.73
C ALA A 318 -2.41 -28.98 -3.77
N TYR A 319 -2.71 -28.43 -4.95
CA TYR A 319 -3.46 -27.17 -5.10
C TYR A 319 -4.84 -27.34 -5.74
N LEU A 320 -5.26 -28.57 -6.06
CA LEU A 320 -6.52 -28.82 -6.77
C LEU A 320 -7.74 -28.35 -5.98
N GLU A 321 -7.76 -28.65 -4.68
CA GLU A 321 -8.87 -28.28 -3.82
C GLU A 321 -8.93 -26.75 -3.67
N ASP A 322 -7.79 -26.09 -3.48
CA ASP A 322 -7.70 -24.63 -3.36
C ASP A 322 -8.13 -23.93 -4.65
N ALA A 323 -7.76 -24.47 -5.82
CA ALA A 323 -8.20 -23.95 -7.10
C ALA A 323 -9.73 -24.08 -7.27
N ALA A 324 -10.30 -25.25 -6.92
CA ALA A 324 -11.74 -25.47 -6.97
C ALA A 324 -12.50 -24.57 -6.00
N LYS A 325 -11.96 -24.42 -4.79
CA LYS A 325 -12.45 -23.52 -3.75
C LYS A 325 -12.47 -22.06 -4.19
N TYR A 326 -11.39 -21.59 -4.80
CA TYR A 326 -11.30 -20.23 -5.35
C TYR A 326 -12.35 -19.98 -6.43
N GLN A 327 -12.59 -20.96 -7.32
CA GLN A 327 -13.63 -20.86 -8.34
C GLN A 327 -15.04 -20.86 -7.75
N ALA A 328 -15.29 -21.74 -6.77
CA ALA A 328 -16.54 -21.75 -6.04
C ALA A 328 -16.78 -20.41 -5.32
N GLN A 329 -15.77 -19.87 -4.65
CA GLN A 329 -15.85 -18.60 -3.91
C GLN A 329 -16.34 -17.46 -4.81
N THR A 330 -15.77 -17.31 -6.01
CA THR A 330 -16.17 -16.25 -6.95
C THR A 330 -17.68 -16.31 -7.27
N LYS A 331 -18.23 -17.51 -7.46
CA LYS A 331 -19.66 -17.70 -7.75
C LYS A 331 -20.53 -17.55 -6.50
N VAL A 332 -20.06 -18.05 -5.35
CA VAL A 332 -20.73 -17.91 -4.05
C VAL A 332 -20.91 -16.44 -3.72
N LEU A 333 -19.83 -15.64 -3.77
CA LEU A 333 -19.87 -14.21 -3.47
C LEU A 333 -20.77 -13.45 -4.45
N LYS A 334 -20.65 -13.71 -5.76
CA LYS A 334 -21.53 -13.11 -6.78
C LYS A 334 -23.01 -13.42 -6.49
N ASN A 335 -23.35 -14.69 -6.25
CA ASN A 335 -24.72 -15.11 -6.00
C ASN A 335 -25.26 -14.54 -4.68
N ALA A 336 -24.43 -14.50 -3.64
CA ALA A 336 -24.76 -13.91 -2.35
C ALA A 336 -25.03 -12.40 -2.46
N ALA A 337 -24.27 -11.69 -3.29
CA ALA A 337 -24.47 -10.28 -3.58
C ALA A 337 -25.77 -10.03 -4.37
N LEU A 338 -26.02 -10.82 -5.42
CA LEU A 338 -27.25 -10.73 -6.22
C LEU A 338 -28.50 -11.05 -5.39
N LYS A 339 -28.45 -12.08 -4.54
CA LYS A 339 -29.55 -12.42 -3.62
C LYS A 339 -29.90 -11.25 -2.68
N ARG A 340 -28.94 -10.37 -2.39
CA ARG A 340 -29.10 -9.17 -1.56
C ARG A 340 -29.37 -7.91 -2.39
N ASN A 341 -29.66 -8.04 -3.69
CA ASN A 341 -29.91 -6.95 -4.63
C ASN A 341 -28.77 -5.92 -4.71
N LEU A 342 -27.52 -6.35 -4.48
CA LEU A 342 -26.38 -5.42 -4.49
C LEU A 342 -26.04 -4.90 -5.89
N ASP A 343 -26.55 -5.52 -6.95
CA ASP A 343 -26.49 -4.98 -8.31
C ASP A 343 -27.24 -3.65 -8.47
N ARG A 344 -28.13 -3.31 -7.51
CA ARG A 344 -28.89 -2.06 -7.46
C ARG A 344 -28.40 -1.11 -6.37
N ASP A 345 -27.40 -1.52 -5.59
CA ASP A 345 -26.84 -0.73 -4.50
C ASP A 345 -26.22 0.57 -5.04
N LYS A 346 -26.35 1.66 -4.28
CA LYS A 346 -25.83 2.98 -4.66
C LYS A 346 -24.34 2.91 -4.95
N THR A 347 -23.54 2.27 -4.08
CA THR A 347 -22.08 2.23 -4.25
C THR A 347 -21.67 1.39 -5.46
N VAL A 348 -22.46 0.38 -5.80
CA VAL A 348 -22.22 -0.45 -6.99
C VAL A 348 -22.53 0.33 -8.26
N LYS A 349 -23.65 1.07 -8.28
CA LYS A 349 -23.97 1.97 -9.40
C LYS A 349 -22.90 3.03 -9.59
N GLU A 350 -22.46 3.69 -8.51
CA GLU A 350 -21.38 4.69 -8.56
C GLU A 350 -20.08 4.09 -9.12
N ALA A 351 -19.67 2.91 -8.65
CA ALA A 351 -18.47 2.24 -9.18
C ALA A 351 -18.58 1.90 -10.68
N ILE A 352 -19.78 1.53 -11.14
CA ILE A 352 -20.07 1.28 -12.55
C ILE A 352 -20.02 2.58 -13.36
N GLU A 353 -20.67 3.65 -12.90
CA GLU A 353 -20.64 4.96 -13.56
C GLU A 353 -19.22 5.51 -13.64
N ASN A 354 -18.43 5.42 -12.57
CA ASN A 354 -17.02 5.85 -12.59
C ASN A 354 -16.18 5.10 -13.62
N TYR A 355 -16.46 3.81 -13.82
CA TYR A 355 -15.83 3.03 -14.87
C TYR A 355 -16.26 3.49 -16.27
N ILE A 356 -17.55 3.73 -16.49
CA ILE A 356 -18.10 4.24 -17.75
C ILE A 356 -17.50 5.61 -18.08
N ASP A 357 -17.52 6.54 -17.11
CA ASP A 357 -16.92 7.89 -17.20
C ASP A 357 -15.46 7.79 -17.67
N ALA A 358 -14.69 6.85 -17.11
CA ALA A 358 -13.31 6.62 -17.53
C ALA A 358 -13.18 6.12 -18.97
N GLN A 359 -14.03 5.19 -19.41
CA GLN A 359 -13.98 4.67 -20.78
C GLN A 359 -14.33 5.75 -21.81
N ILE A 360 -15.44 6.46 -21.60
CA ILE A 360 -15.92 7.45 -22.56
C ILE A 360 -14.99 8.67 -22.63
N ARG A 361 -14.40 9.07 -21.49
CA ARG A 361 -13.38 10.11 -21.44
C ARG A 361 -12.11 9.71 -22.20
N ASN A 362 -11.63 8.49 -22.00
CA ASN A 362 -10.45 7.98 -22.71
C ASN A 362 -10.69 7.92 -24.22
N ARG A 363 -11.89 7.49 -24.64
CA ARG A 363 -12.30 7.51 -26.04
C ARG A 363 -12.30 8.93 -26.60
N LEU A 364 -12.91 9.89 -25.88
CA LEU A 364 -12.96 11.29 -26.32
C LEU A 364 -11.56 11.88 -26.43
N TYR A 365 -10.68 11.59 -25.47
CA TYR A 365 -9.28 12.01 -25.51
C TYR A 365 -8.54 11.42 -26.71
N GLU A 366 -8.80 10.16 -27.06
CA GLU A 366 -8.21 9.52 -28.23
C GLU A 366 -8.69 10.19 -29.53
N GLU A 367 -10.00 10.39 -29.68
CA GLU A 367 -10.61 10.98 -30.87
C GLU A 367 -10.24 12.46 -31.04
N GLU A 368 -10.33 13.25 -29.98
CA GLU A 368 -10.22 14.71 -30.07
C GLU A 368 -8.81 15.25 -29.90
N ILE A 369 -7.93 14.48 -29.24
CA ILE A 369 -6.57 14.93 -28.91
C ILE A 369 -5.54 14.04 -29.61
N ARG A 370 -5.41 12.76 -29.22
CA ARG A 370 -4.30 11.92 -29.69
C ARG A 370 -4.32 11.67 -31.19
N SER A 371 -5.47 11.37 -31.77
CA SER A 371 -5.58 11.04 -33.19
C SER A 371 -5.20 12.22 -34.12
N LYS A 372 -5.31 13.46 -33.60
CA LYS A 372 -5.00 14.70 -34.32
C LYS A 372 -3.53 15.10 -34.20
N VAL A 373 -2.79 14.53 -33.23
CA VAL A 373 -1.37 14.85 -33.04
C VAL A 373 -0.51 14.00 -33.96
N LYS A 374 0.22 14.69 -34.84
CA LYS A 374 1.28 14.11 -35.65
C LYS A 374 2.59 14.83 -35.35
N VAL A 375 3.66 14.07 -35.23
CA VAL A 375 5.03 14.59 -35.09
C VAL A 375 5.80 14.12 -36.32
N SER A 376 6.28 15.04 -37.13
CA SER A 376 7.05 14.70 -38.33
C SER A 376 8.54 14.52 -38.01
N ASP A 377 9.26 13.80 -38.86
CA ASP A 377 10.70 13.60 -38.71
C ASP A 377 11.46 14.94 -38.78
N GLU A 378 10.96 15.90 -39.56
CA GLU A 378 11.50 17.26 -39.65
C GLU A 378 11.39 18.01 -38.32
N GLU A 379 10.26 17.88 -37.62
CA GLU A 379 10.07 18.51 -36.29
C GLU A 379 11.00 17.89 -35.24
N ILE A 380 11.19 16.57 -35.30
CA ILE A 380 12.11 15.86 -34.40
C ILE A 380 13.54 16.33 -34.65
N LYS A 381 13.94 16.48 -35.92
CA LYS A 381 15.27 16.96 -36.30
C LYS A 381 15.48 18.42 -35.92
N ALA A 382 14.51 19.29 -36.20
CA ALA A 382 14.54 20.69 -35.82
C ALA A 382 14.70 20.84 -34.30
N TYR A 383 13.95 20.07 -33.51
CA TYR A 383 14.08 20.09 -32.06
C TYR A 383 15.49 19.72 -31.59
N TYR A 384 16.09 18.67 -32.17
CA TYR A 384 17.46 18.27 -31.85
C TYR A 384 18.48 19.37 -32.17
N ASP A 385 18.32 20.04 -33.32
CA ASP A 385 19.24 21.08 -33.78
C ASP A 385 19.09 22.40 -33.02
N GLU A 386 17.87 22.73 -32.59
CA GLU A 386 17.54 23.96 -31.85
C GLU A 386 17.84 23.86 -30.34
N HIS A 387 17.96 22.66 -29.78
CA HIS A 387 18.20 22.43 -28.34
C HIS A 387 19.51 21.65 -28.07
N PRO A 388 20.67 22.06 -28.64
CA PRO A 388 21.91 21.31 -28.54
C PRO A 388 22.37 21.12 -27.08
N GLU A 389 22.01 22.02 -26.17
CA GLU A 389 22.30 21.93 -24.73
C GLU A 389 21.60 20.75 -24.03
N GLU A 390 20.49 20.23 -24.58
CA GLU A 390 19.83 19.02 -24.04
C GLU A 390 20.59 17.73 -24.40
N PHE A 391 21.46 17.78 -25.40
CA PHE A 391 22.15 16.61 -25.97
C PHE A 391 23.68 16.67 -25.79
N ASN A 392 24.22 17.85 -25.51
CA ASN A 392 25.63 18.06 -25.24
C ASN A 392 25.95 17.82 -23.77
N PHE A 393 26.69 16.74 -23.51
CA PHE A 393 27.19 16.43 -22.19
C PHE A 393 28.62 16.97 -22.08
N PRO A 394 28.86 17.99 -21.25
CA PRO A 394 30.20 18.57 -21.10
C PRO A 394 31.12 17.59 -20.38
N GLU A 395 32.42 17.83 -20.53
CA GLU A 395 33.46 17.04 -19.88
C GLU A 395 33.23 16.97 -18.37
N ARG A 396 33.40 15.76 -17.82
CA ARG A 396 33.33 15.53 -16.37
C ARG A 396 34.58 14.86 -15.87
N ARG A 397 35.07 15.28 -14.70
CA ARG A 397 36.23 14.67 -14.05
C ARG A 397 35.86 14.13 -12.69
N THR A 398 36.25 12.90 -12.40
CA THR A 398 36.16 12.37 -11.03
C THR A 398 37.36 12.87 -10.24
N LEU A 399 37.11 13.60 -9.16
CA LEU A 399 38.16 14.29 -8.41
C LEU A 399 38.32 13.75 -6.99
N ALA A 400 39.54 13.83 -6.48
CA ALA A 400 39.85 13.73 -5.06
C ALA A 400 40.64 14.94 -4.58
N ILE A 401 40.39 15.38 -3.35
CA ILE A 401 41.01 16.59 -2.79
C ILE A 401 41.65 16.33 -1.43
N ILE A 402 42.68 17.12 -1.14
CA ILE A 402 43.23 17.34 0.20
C ILE A 402 43.06 18.82 0.48
N ARG A 403 42.47 19.16 1.63
CA ARG A 403 42.30 20.54 2.07
C ARG A 403 42.75 20.67 3.52
N THR A 404 43.48 21.71 3.86
CA THR A 404 43.94 21.97 5.23
C THR A 404 44.21 23.45 5.45
N PRO A 405 44.00 24.02 6.65
CA PRO A 405 44.36 25.42 6.94
C PRO A 405 45.88 25.63 7.03
N SER A 406 46.68 24.57 7.20
CA SER A 406 48.12 24.66 7.46
C SER A 406 48.95 24.59 6.18
N TYR A 407 49.70 25.66 5.89
CA TYR A 407 50.66 25.69 4.79
C TYR A 407 51.72 24.60 4.93
N SER A 408 52.24 24.38 6.15
CA SER A 408 53.22 23.31 6.40
C SER A 408 52.63 21.93 6.07
N ASN A 409 51.38 21.68 6.46
CA ASN A 409 50.74 20.38 6.26
C ASN A 409 50.49 20.11 4.77
N ILE A 410 50.05 21.12 4.00
CA ILE A 410 49.83 20.90 2.56
C ILE A 410 51.14 20.69 1.81
N GLN A 411 52.25 21.33 2.23
CA GLN A 411 53.57 21.11 1.65
C GLN A 411 54.09 19.70 1.96
N GLN A 412 53.91 19.22 3.19
CA GLN A 412 54.23 17.83 3.56
C GLN A 412 53.37 16.82 2.79
N ALA A 413 52.06 17.06 2.69
CA ALA A 413 51.16 16.24 1.90
C ALA A 413 51.62 16.15 0.44
N HIS A 414 52.01 17.28 -0.17
CA HIS A 414 52.54 17.29 -1.53
C HIS A 414 53.85 16.51 -1.67
N ALA A 415 54.79 16.66 -0.74
CA ALA A 415 56.06 15.92 -0.76
C ALA A 415 55.84 14.39 -0.66
N LEU A 416 54.92 13.95 0.20
CA LEU A 416 54.54 12.53 0.32
C LEU A 416 53.88 11.99 -0.96
N LEU A 417 53.05 12.80 -1.62
CA LEU A 417 52.48 12.43 -2.92
C LEU A 417 53.57 12.32 -4.00
N GLN A 418 54.56 13.22 -4.00
CA GLN A 418 55.70 13.17 -4.93
C GLN A 418 56.61 11.96 -4.70
N SER A 419 56.72 11.48 -3.45
CA SER A 419 57.45 10.24 -3.13
C SER A 419 56.66 8.96 -3.45
N GLY A 420 55.46 9.07 -4.03
CA GLY A 420 54.64 7.94 -4.46
C GLY A 420 53.65 7.41 -3.43
N LYS A 421 53.46 8.07 -2.27
CA LYS A 421 52.45 7.65 -1.28
C LYS A 421 51.04 7.73 -1.88
N PRO A 422 50.16 6.73 -1.66
CA PRO A 422 48.81 6.75 -2.23
C PRO A 422 47.99 7.97 -1.78
N PHE A 423 47.32 8.64 -2.72
CA PHE A 423 46.54 9.87 -2.45
C PHE A 423 45.49 9.69 -1.36
N LYS A 424 44.84 8.52 -1.31
CA LYS A 424 43.85 8.18 -0.29
C LYS A 424 44.42 8.23 1.13
N GLU A 425 45.65 7.76 1.31
CA GLU A 425 46.31 7.76 2.62
C GLU A 425 46.70 9.17 3.03
N VAL A 426 47.29 9.94 2.12
CA VAL A 426 47.65 11.34 2.37
C VAL A 426 46.41 12.18 2.65
N ALA A 427 45.31 11.96 1.93
CA ALA A 427 44.05 12.64 2.20
C ALA A 427 43.50 12.31 3.59
N ARG A 428 43.57 11.05 4.02
CA ARG A 428 43.10 10.64 5.36
C ARG A 428 43.92 11.29 6.48
N GLU A 429 45.22 11.45 6.26
CA GLU A 429 46.18 11.96 7.24
C GLU A 429 46.19 13.50 7.31
N PHE A 430 46.13 14.20 6.17
CA PHE A 430 46.36 15.64 6.10
C PHE A 430 45.13 16.48 5.75
N SER A 431 44.04 15.87 5.28
CA SER A 431 42.84 16.61 4.87
C SER A 431 41.88 16.84 6.05
N ASP A 432 41.31 18.04 6.11
CA ASP A 432 40.19 18.41 6.97
C ASP A 432 38.82 18.28 6.26
N HIS A 433 38.82 17.95 4.97
CA HIS A 433 37.58 17.85 4.20
C HIS A 433 36.79 16.60 4.59
N THR A 434 35.46 16.67 4.52
CA THR A 434 34.56 15.56 4.86
C THR A 434 34.77 14.31 4.00
N SER A 435 35.42 14.44 2.84
CA SER A 435 35.79 13.31 1.99
C SER A 435 37.08 12.57 2.41
N LYS A 436 37.79 13.00 3.46
CA LYS A 436 39.10 12.44 3.86
C LYS A 436 39.08 10.92 4.06
N ASP A 437 38.05 10.39 4.73
CA ASP A 437 37.92 8.95 5.01
C ASP A 437 37.53 8.14 3.76
N ARG A 438 36.99 8.83 2.74
CA ARG A 438 36.74 8.31 1.38
C ARG A 438 37.93 8.58 0.45
N GLY A 439 39.12 8.81 0.99
CA GLY A 439 40.34 9.07 0.23
C GLY A 439 40.36 10.39 -0.52
N GLY A 440 39.59 11.37 -0.03
CA GLY A 440 39.47 12.69 -0.63
C GLY A 440 38.45 12.78 -1.77
N ILE A 441 37.81 11.67 -2.19
CA ILE A 441 36.94 11.63 -3.39
C ILE A 441 35.69 12.49 -3.21
N ILE A 442 35.48 13.44 -4.14
CA ILE A 442 34.32 14.34 -4.19
C ILE A 442 33.39 14.04 -5.39
N GLY A 443 33.64 12.94 -6.09
CA GLY A 443 32.81 12.47 -7.21
C GLY A 443 33.10 13.18 -8.53
N SER A 444 32.16 13.03 -9.47
CA SER A 444 32.23 13.56 -10.83
C SER A 444 31.82 15.03 -10.86
N LYS A 445 32.67 15.88 -11.43
CA LYS A 445 32.55 17.34 -11.42
C LYS A 445 32.68 17.90 -12.83
N ARG A 446 31.85 18.90 -13.14
CA ARG A 446 31.94 19.71 -14.37
C ARG A 446 32.85 20.91 -14.12
N ALA A 447 33.35 21.52 -15.20
CA ALA A 447 34.19 22.72 -15.14
C ALA A 447 33.50 23.92 -14.45
N ASP A 448 32.18 23.98 -14.49
CA ASP A 448 31.33 25.04 -13.94
C ASP A 448 30.76 24.73 -12.53
N ASP A 449 31.24 23.68 -11.86
CA ASP A 449 30.81 23.33 -10.50
C ASP A 449 31.19 24.44 -9.50
N ARG A 450 30.17 25.13 -8.97
CA ARG A 450 30.33 26.28 -8.08
C ARG A 450 30.75 25.88 -6.66
N GLU A 451 30.40 24.68 -6.22
CA GLU A 451 30.70 24.19 -4.86
C GLU A 451 32.20 23.93 -4.69
N TYR A 452 32.85 23.36 -5.71
CA TYR A 452 34.27 23.01 -5.70
C TYR A 452 35.13 23.86 -6.63
N LYS A 453 34.67 25.08 -6.97
CA LYS A 453 35.27 25.98 -7.97
C LYS A 453 36.81 26.02 -7.96
N PRO A 454 37.52 26.33 -6.85
CA PRO A 454 38.98 26.44 -6.90
C PRO A 454 39.67 25.09 -7.18
N PHE A 455 39.07 23.96 -6.78
CA PHE A 455 39.61 22.64 -7.08
C PHE A 455 39.35 22.24 -8.53
N VAL A 456 38.19 22.58 -9.08
CA VAL A 456 37.83 22.31 -10.47
C VAL A 456 38.68 23.12 -11.43
N GLU A 457 38.93 24.41 -11.15
CA GLU A 457 39.82 25.26 -11.96
C GLU A 457 41.26 24.73 -12.06
N GLN A 458 41.73 24.03 -11.02
CA GLN A 458 43.03 23.35 -11.04
C GLN A 458 42.92 21.98 -11.71
N ALA A 459 41.88 21.21 -11.40
CA ALA A 459 41.70 19.86 -11.90
C ALA A 459 41.57 19.80 -13.41
N PHE A 460 40.91 20.77 -14.04
CA PHE A 460 40.73 20.82 -15.50
C PHE A 460 42.03 21.13 -16.27
N LYS A 461 43.10 21.52 -15.58
CA LYS A 461 44.45 21.71 -16.14
C LYS A 461 45.34 20.47 -16.07
N LEU A 462 44.87 19.41 -15.40
CA LEU A 462 45.64 18.19 -15.13
C LEU A 462 45.24 17.04 -16.05
N SER A 463 46.13 16.08 -16.31
CA SER A 463 45.77 14.82 -16.97
C SER A 463 45.25 13.78 -15.97
N LYS A 464 44.57 12.73 -16.47
CA LYS A 464 44.14 11.59 -15.65
C LYS A 464 45.31 11.02 -14.84
N GLY A 465 45.11 10.85 -13.54
CA GLY A 465 46.11 10.33 -12.60
C GLY A 465 47.00 11.40 -11.95
N GLN A 466 47.07 12.62 -12.50
CA GLN A 466 47.88 13.71 -11.96
C GLN A 466 47.20 14.41 -10.78
N PHE A 467 48.03 15.01 -9.93
CA PHE A 467 47.60 15.89 -8.84
C PHE A 467 48.28 17.27 -8.96
N SER A 468 47.63 18.31 -8.44
CA SER A 468 48.13 19.69 -8.51
C SER A 468 49.26 19.94 -7.50
N ARG A 469 49.99 21.04 -7.72
CA ARG A 469 50.75 21.67 -6.62
C ARG A 469 49.77 22.21 -5.56
N PRO A 470 50.23 22.51 -4.33
CA PRO A 470 49.42 23.22 -3.36
C PRO A 470 48.99 24.59 -3.88
N PHE A 471 47.72 24.95 -3.66
CA PHE A 471 47.16 26.25 -4.03
C PHE A 471 46.23 26.77 -2.93
N GLU A 472 45.98 28.08 -2.93
CA GLU A 472 45.10 28.72 -1.93
C GLU A 472 43.62 28.46 -2.23
N VAL A 473 42.85 28.23 -1.17
CA VAL A 473 41.39 28.14 -1.18
C VAL A 473 40.84 29.01 -0.04
N ALA A 474 39.54 29.30 -0.06
CA ALA A 474 38.91 30.28 0.85
C ALA A 474 39.25 30.12 2.35
N ASN A 475 39.59 28.90 2.80
CA ASN A 475 39.92 28.60 4.21
C ASN A 475 41.23 27.77 4.35
N GLY A 476 42.23 28.03 3.53
CA GLY A 476 43.54 27.37 3.65
C GLY A 476 44.13 26.98 2.30
N PHE A 477 44.62 25.75 2.22
CA PHE A 477 45.32 25.24 1.05
C PHE A 477 44.73 23.92 0.56
N GLY A 478 44.79 23.73 -0.75
CA GLY A 478 44.24 22.57 -1.45
C GLY A 478 45.26 21.86 -2.35
N ILE A 479 45.09 20.55 -2.51
CA ILE A 479 45.63 19.76 -3.63
C ILE A 479 44.45 19.00 -4.24
N VAL A 480 44.35 18.96 -5.56
CA VAL A 480 43.36 18.16 -6.29
C VAL A 480 44.04 17.08 -7.12
N LYS A 481 43.42 15.91 -7.23
CA LYS A 481 43.81 14.80 -8.11
C LYS A 481 42.67 14.46 -9.07
N VAL A 482 43.02 14.25 -10.33
CA VAL A 482 42.09 13.73 -11.35
C VAL A 482 42.16 12.21 -11.35
N ILE A 483 41.07 11.54 -11.00
CA ILE A 483 40.96 10.07 -11.00
C ILE A 483 40.59 9.55 -12.38
N SER A 484 39.57 10.15 -12.99
CA SER A 484 39.10 9.80 -14.33
C SER A 484 38.63 11.06 -15.05
N ILE A 485 38.74 11.05 -16.38
CA ILE A 485 38.18 12.05 -17.28
C ILE A 485 37.14 11.33 -18.12
N GLN A 486 35.92 11.88 -18.14
CA GLN A 486 34.88 11.55 -19.09
C GLN A 486 34.85 12.69 -20.09
N GLU A 487 35.30 12.41 -21.31
CA GLU A 487 35.33 13.36 -22.41
C GLU A 487 33.92 13.91 -22.69
N PRO A 488 33.81 15.15 -23.18
CA PRO A 488 32.53 15.67 -23.62
C PRO A 488 32.02 14.79 -24.77
N PHE A 489 30.72 14.54 -24.78
CA PHE A 489 30.08 13.82 -25.87
C PHE A 489 28.71 14.41 -26.14
N THR A 490 28.31 14.32 -27.40
CA THR A 490 26.96 14.63 -27.83
C THR A 490 26.23 13.31 -28.03
N ARG A 491 25.01 13.19 -27.53
CA ARG A 491 24.18 12.04 -27.86
C ARG A 491 23.67 12.20 -29.28
N GLU A 492 23.92 11.19 -30.12
CA GLU A 492 23.56 11.23 -31.52
C GLU A 492 22.04 11.29 -31.72
N PHE A 493 21.63 11.91 -32.83
CA PHE A 493 20.21 12.08 -33.17
C PHE A 493 19.44 10.75 -33.18
N ASP A 494 20.02 9.69 -33.74
CA ASP A 494 19.36 8.39 -33.88
C ASP A 494 19.00 7.76 -32.52
N ASP A 495 19.86 7.93 -31.51
CA ASP A 495 19.62 7.44 -30.15
C ASP A 495 18.52 8.25 -29.43
N GLU A 496 18.37 9.52 -29.81
CA GLU A 496 17.48 10.47 -29.14
C GLU A 496 16.13 10.64 -29.86
N LYS A 497 16.03 10.24 -31.13
CA LYS A 497 14.84 10.38 -32.00
C LYS A 497 13.55 9.98 -31.27
N GLY A 498 13.50 8.77 -30.72
CA GLY A 498 12.31 8.26 -30.03
C GLY A 498 11.97 8.99 -28.72
N ARG A 499 12.97 9.54 -28.01
CA ARG A 499 12.72 10.36 -26.80
C ARG A 499 12.14 11.72 -27.20
N ILE A 500 12.71 12.35 -28.23
CA ILE A 500 12.26 13.64 -28.75
C ILE A 500 10.84 13.52 -29.30
N GLU A 501 10.56 12.49 -30.12
CA GLU A 501 9.21 12.24 -30.66
C GLU A 501 8.15 12.16 -29.55
N ARG A 502 8.40 11.37 -28.50
CA ARG A 502 7.48 11.27 -27.35
C ARG A 502 7.30 12.60 -26.61
N LYS A 503 8.37 13.40 -26.46
CA LYS A 503 8.32 14.72 -25.83
C LYS A 503 7.48 15.68 -26.66
N LEU A 504 7.77 15.79 -27.96
CA LEU A 504 7.02 16.64 -28.89
C LEU A 504 5.55 16.23 -28.96
N ARG A 505 5.27 14.92 -29.06
CA ARG A 505 3.90 14.40 -29.06
C ARG A 505 3.15 14.77 -27.80
N ARG A 506 3.74 14.55 -26.62
CA ARG A 506 3.13 14.94 -25.33
C ARG A 506 2.87 16.44 -25.23
N ASN A 507 3.81 17.27 -25.70
CA ASN A 507 3.66 18.72 -25.68
C ASN A 507 2.50 19.17 -26.58
N LYS A 508 2.41 18.61 -27.80
CA LYS A 508 1.30 18.87 -28.72
C LYS A 508 -0.05 18.37 -28.18
N GLU A 509 -0.09 17.16 -27.61
CA GLU A 509 -1.28 16.63 -26.94
C GLU A 509 -1.75 17.57 -25.80
N MET A 510 -0.82 18.07 -24.98
CA MET A 510 -1.15 19.00 -23.89
C MET A 510 -1.69 20.34 -24.39
N ALA A 511 -1.08 20.89 -25.44
CA ALA A 511 -1.55 22.13 -26.06
C ALA A 511 -2.97 21.97 -26.61
N LEU A 512 -3.21 20.89 -27.38
CA LEU A 512 -4.52 20.60 -27.95
C LEU A 512 -5.56 20.26 -26.87
N LYS A 513 -5.19 19.55 -25.79
CA LYS A 513 -6.06 19.33 -24.63
C LYS A 513 -6.49 20.66 -24.02
N THR A 514 -5.55 21.59 -23.86
CA THR A 514 -5.81 22.91 -23.25
C THR A 514 -6.78 23.72 -24.10
N GLU A 515 -6.57 23.77 -25.41
CA GLU A 515 -7.47 24.43 -26.36
C GLU A 515 -8.87 23.79 -26.33
N TYR A 516 -8.94 22.46 -26.42
CA TYR A 516 -10.20 21.74 -26.41
C TYR A 516 -10.99 21.94 -25.11
N LEU A 517 -10.33 21.91 -23.95
CA LEU A 517 -10.97 22.18 -22.66
C LEU A 517 -11.47 23.63 -22.57
N ALA A 518 -10.73 24.60 -23.13
CA ALA A 518 -11.20 25.99 -23.20
C ALA A 518 -12.49 26.10 -24.02
N GLU A 519 -12.57 25.43 -25.18
CA GLU A 519 -13.81 25.37 -25.95
C GLU A 519 -14.96 24.72 -25.19
N LEU A 520 -14.70 23.64 -24.44
CA LEU A 520 -15.73 22.97 -23.66
C LEU A 520 -16.25 23.85 -22.52
N ARG A 521 -15.39 24.67 -21.90
CA ARG A 521 -15.79 25.64 -20.86
C ARG A 521 -16.71 26.74 -21.38
N GLU A 522 -16.62 27.09 -22.65
CA GLU A 522 -17.55 28.03 -23.28
C GLU A 522 -18.91 27.37 -23.61
N LYS A 523 -18.90 26.07 -23.88
CA LYS A 523 -20.09 25.30 -24.30
C LYS A 523 -20.88 24.71 -23.13
N ILE A 524 -20.21 24.39 -22.03
CA ILE A 524 -20.77 23.63 -20.90
C ILE A 524 -20.77 24.52 -19.65
N SER A 525 -21.95 24.69 -19.04
CA SER A 525 -22.10 25.48 -17.80
C SER A 525 -21.28 24.87 -16.66
N ILE A 526 -20.58 25.72 -15.90
CA ILE A 526 -19.85 25.32 -14.70
C ILE A 526 -20.32 26.20 -13.54
N GLU A 527 -20.80 25.58 -12.48
CA GLU A 527 -21.21 26.29 -11.25
C GLU A 527 -20.40 25.73 -10.07
N ILE A 528 -19.80 26.62 -9.27
CA ILE A 528 -18.99 26.25 -8.11
C ILE A 528 -19.65 26.79 -6.85
N ASN A 529 -19.84 25.93 -5.86
CA ASN A 529 -20.27 26.33 -4.53
C ASN A 529 -19.04 26.77 -3.72
N GLU A 530 -18.64 28.03 -3.90
CA GLU A 530 -17.45 28.60 -3.23
C GLU A 530 -17.57 28.59 -1.71
N GLU A 531 -18.77 28.79 -1.17
CA GLU A 531 -19.00 28.76 0.28
C GLU A 531 -18.74 27.36 0.87
N LEU A 532 -19.24 26.33 0.20
CA LEU A 532 -18.98 24.94 0.59
C LEU A 532 -17.49 24.61 0.43
N LEU A 533 -16.89 24.99 -0.71
CA LEU A 533 -15.47 24.74 -0.99
C LEU A 533 -14.56 25.35 0.09
N ALA A 534 -14.85 26.56 0.54
CA ALA A 534 -14.14 27.21 1.63
C ALA A 534 -14.22 26.40 2.93
N LYS A 535 -15.37 25.80 3.23
CA LYS A 535 -15.65 25.07 4.49
C LYS A 535 -15.06 23.66 4.58
N ILE A 536 -14.73 23.00 3.47
CA ILE A 536 -14.32 21.57 3.45
C ILE A 536 -13.18 21.21 4.43
N ALA A 537 -12.24 22.11 4.73
CA ALA A 537 -11.19 21.84 5.72
C ALA A 537 -11.68 21.90 7.17
N LYS A 538 -12.64 22.78 7.47
CA LYS A 538 -13.26 22.89 8.80
C LYS A 538 -14.22 21.73 9.06
N LEU A 539 -14.91 21.25 8.03
CA LEU A 539 -15.82 20.11 8.13
C LEU A 539 -15.09 18.80 8.48
N ALA A 540 -13.88 18.58 7.95
CA ALA A 540 -13.06 17.42 8.30
C ALA A 540 -12.55 17.47 9.76
N GLU A 541 -12.26 18.66 10.29
CA GLU A 541 -11.84 18.87 11.69
C GLU A 541 -13.02 18.90 12.68
N GLU A 542 -14.20 19.36 12.24
CA GLU A 542 -15.45 19.36 13.01
C GLU A 542 -16.02 17.94 13.11
N GLU A 543 -15.83 17.07 12.10
CA GLU A 543 -16.19 15.64 12.20
C GLU A 543 -15.32 14.87 13.22
N GLU A 544 -14.01 15.18 13.33
CA GLU A 544 -13.15 14.64 14.40
C GLU A 544 -13.67 15.06 15.79
N LYS A 545 -14.13 16.30 15.94
CA LYS A 545 -14.65 16.83 17.22
C LYS A 545 -16.08 16.39 17.52
N GLU A 546 -16.96 16.25 16.53
CA GLU A 546 -18.34 15.78 16.73
C GLU A 546 -18.42 14.27 17.01
N GLU A 547 -17.46 13.46 16.58
CA GLU A 547 -17.30 12.08 17.08
C GLU A 547 -16.81 12.05 18.54
N GLU A 548 -15.94 12.98 18.95
CA GLU A 548 -15.47 13.13 20.34
C GLU A 548 -16.55 13.65 21.30
N GLU A 549 -17.46 14.52 20.84
CA GLU A 549 -18.42 15.23 21.69
C GLU A 549 -19.83 14.62 21.77
N LYS A 550 -20.14 13.53 21.05
CA LYS A 550 -21.47 12.88 21.15
C LYS A 550 -21.76 12.44 22.60
N PRO A 551 -22.71 13.09 23.31
CA PRO A 551 -23.07 12.66 24.65
C PRO A 551 -23.82 11.33 24.54
N GLU A 552 -23.47 10.37 25.40
CA GLU A 552 -24.30 9.19 25.68
C GLU A 552 -25.70 9.64 26.13
N SER A 553 -26.63 9.85 25.19
CA SER A 553 -28.03 10.11 25.52
C SER A 553 -28.92 8.95 25.05
N ASN A 554 -29.02 7.96 25.94
CA ASN A 554 -30.27 7.42 26.46
C ASN A 554 -31.25 6.75 25.47
N LYS A 555 -31.25 5.41 25.48
CA LYS A 555 -32.50 4.62 25.39
C LYS A 555 -32.44 3.43 26.36
N ASN A 556 -32.61 3.73 27.64
CA ASN A 556 -33.36 2.86 28.53
C ASN A 556 -34.86 3.09 28.25
N LYS A 557 -35.49 2.14 27.55
CA LYS A 557 -36.85 1.66 27.79
C LYS A 557 -37.17 0.43 26.97
#